data_AF-M4DZS7-F1
#
_entry.id   AF-M4DZS7-F1
#
_cell.length_a   1.000
_cell.length_b   1.000
_cell.length_c   1.000
_cell.angle_alpha   90.00
_cell.angle_beta   90.00
_cell.angle_gamma   90.00
#
_symmetry.space_group_name_H-M   'P 1'
#
loop_
_entity.id
_entity.type
_entity.pdbx_description
1 polymer ?
#
loop_
_entity_poly.entity_id
_entity_poly.type
_entity_poly.pdbx_seq_one_letter_code
_entity_poly.pdbx_strand_id
1 'polypeptide(L)'
;MVVFNIETKMWEHVMTEPEMNYALTTSNACAVMADKIYTKASYGSHVYEPKESKWQTEYMLNSKYWGNSCVVDDVLYYHDRVTNTLSAYDPIHKCWGVVEGLKKFLAETRCSKWSYTVSYGRNVVLLFCRICEIWCAKISLERRQGGVIRVRLNGVTMF
;
A
#
# COMPACT_ATOMS: atom_id res chain seq x y z
N MET A 1 14.18 -0.55 13.80
CA MET A 1 13.67 -1.79 13.19
C MET A 1 14.43 -2.99 13.75
N VAL A 2 13.74 -4.10 13.98
CA VAL A 2 14.36 -5.39 14.32
C VAL A 2 13.93 -6.43 13.29
N VAL A 3 14.83 -7.34 12.93
CA VAL A 3 14.55 -8.43 11.99
C VAL A 3 14.67 -9.74 12.74
N PHE A 4 13.69 -10.61 12.59
CA PHE A 4 13.73 -11.94 13.17
C PHE A 4 14.43 -12.91 12.20
N ASN A 5 15.57 -13.42 12.63
CA ASN A 5 16.30 -14.43 11.90
C ASN A 5 15.72 -15.82 12.23
N ILE A 6 15.15 -16.49 11.23
CA ILE A 6 14.49 -17.78 11.40
C ILE A 6 15.47 -18.93 11.69
N GLU A 7 16.72 -18.82 11.23
CA GLU A 7 17.74 -19.85 11.41
C GLU A 7 18.31 -19.80 12.83
N THR A 8 18.68 -18.61 13.30
CA THR A 8 19.24 -18.39 14.64
C THR A 8 18.16 -18.24 15.72
N LYS A 9 16.91 -18.00 15.32
CA LYS A 9 15.76 -17.67 16.20
C LYS A 9 16.01 -16.44 17.08
N MET A 10 16.77 -15.47 16.57
CA MET A 10 17.11 -14.25 17.29
C MET A 10 16.58 -13.00 16.58
N TRP A 11 16.36 -11.95 17.37
CA TRP A 11 16.08 -10.61 16.85
C TRP A 11 17.38 -9.85 16.68
N GLU A 12 17.61 -9.35 15.47
CA GLU A 12 18.79 -8.57 15.11
C GLU A 12 18.39 -7.12 14.89
N HIS A 13 19.22 -6.20 15.42
CA HIS A 13 19.05 -4.77 15.18
C HIS A 13 19.63 -4.41 13.82
N VAL A 14 18.79 -3.85 12.95
CA VAL A 14 19.15 -3.51 11.56
C VAL A 14 19.30 -2.00 11.37
N MET A 15 19.34 -1.25 12.48
CA MET A 15 19.29 0.20 12.48
C MET A 15 20.67 0.78 12.81
N THR A 16 21.20 1.60 11.90
CA THR A 16 22.47 2.31 12.09
C THR A 16 22.27 3.80 12.40
N GLU A 17 21.11 4.38 12.08
CA GLU A 17 20.86 5.83 12.19
C GLU A 17 19.73 6.17 13.21
N PRO A 18 20.00 7.03 14.22
CA PRO A 18 19.02 7.42 15.24
C PRO A 18 17.79 8.16 14.71
N GLU A 19 17.95 9.03 13.71
CA GLU A 19 16.85 9.77 13.07
C GLU A 19 15.85 8.79 12.42
N MET A 20 16.38 7.72 11.81
CA MET A 20 15.61 6.64 11.22
C MET A 20 14.96 5.71 12.25
N ASN A 21 15.36 5.76 13.52
CA ASN A 21 14.70 5.06 14.60
C ASN A 21 13.43 5.79 15.03
N TYR A 22 13.50 7.10 15.21
CA TYR A 22 12.33 7.94 15.50
C TYR A 22 11.32 7.81 14.34
N ALA A 23 11.79 8.07 13.12
CA ALA A 23 11.60 7.18 11.96
C ALA A 23 10.41 6.19 11.96
N LEU A 24 10.68 5.08 12.61
CA LEU A 24 9.89 3.87 12.49
C LEU A 24 8.99 3.66 13.70
N THR A 25 9.28 4.29 14.84
CA THR A 25 8.40 4.22 16.01
C THR A 25 7.07 4.93 15.77
N THR A 26 7.02 5.90 14.84
CA THR A 26 5.78 6.58 14.43
C THR A 26 5.25 6.10 13.07
N SER A 27 5.75 4.95 12.57
CA SER A 27 5.28 4.42 11.29
C SER A 27 3.88 3.82 11.40
N ASN A 28 2.99 4.28 10.53
CA ASN A 28 1.59 3.88 10.48
C ASN A 28 1.29 2.95 9.27
N ALA A 29 2.26 2.75 8.38
CA ALA A 29 2.14 1.80 7.27
C ALA A 29 3.51 1.22 6.88
N CYS A 30 3.50 0.00 6.38
CA CYS A 30 4.67 -0.70 5.83
C CYS A 30 4.25 -1.52 4.62
N ALA A 31 5.11 -1.57 3.59
CA ALA A 31 4.88 -2.35 2.38
C ALA A 31 6.22 -2.91 1.87
N VAL A 32 6.20 -4.11 1.31
CA VAL A 32 7.37 -4.69 0.63
C VAL A 32 7.10 -4.69 -0.87
N MET A 33 7.97 -4.05 -1.64
CA MET A 33 7.89 -3.99 -3.10
C MET A 33 9.30 -4.06 -3.69
N ALA A 34 9.48 -4.81 -4.77
CA ALA A 34 10.75 -4.88 -5.49
C ALA A 34 11.96 -5.12 -4.56
N ASP A 35 11.84 -6.10 -3.66
CA ASP A 35 12.84 -6.47 -2.63
C ASP A 35 13.21 -5.37 -1.60
N LYS A 36 12.44 -4.28 -1.53
CA LYS A 36 12.67 -3.17 -0.58
C LYS A 36 11.50 -3.01 0.38
N ILE A 37 11.80 -2.53 1.58
CA ILE A 37 10.80 -2.27 2.62
C ILE A 37 10.51 -0.77 2.63
N TYR A 38 9.26 -0.40 2.38
CA TYR A 38 8.78 0.96 2.39
C TYR A 38 7.98 1.21 3.65
N THR A 39 8.15 2.37 4.28
CA THR A 39 7.44 2.74 5.51
C THR A 39 6.85 4.13 5.40
N LYS A 40 5.65 4.32 5.94
CA LYS A 40 5.04 5.65 6.12
C LYS A 40 5.13 6.04 7.58
N ALA A 41 5.86 7.11 7.83
CA ALA A 41 5.97 7.74 9.12
C ALA A 41 5.37 9.15 9.12
N SER A 42 5.32 9.78 10.29
CA SER A 42 4.78 11.14 10.46
C SER A 42 5.55 12.20 9.64
N TYR A 43 6.88 12.12 9.58
CA TYR A 43 7.76 13.06 8.85
C TYR A 43 8.13 12.63 7.42
N GLY A 44 7.68 11.46 6.94
CA GLY A 44 8.12 11.01 5.62
C GLY A 44 7.63 9.64 5.19
N SER A 45 7.98 9.30 3.95
CA SER A 45 8.02 7.91 3.51
C SER A 45 9.48 7.55 3.27
N HIS A 46 9.88 6.38 3.74
CA HIS A 46 11.27 5.93 3.67
C HIS A 46 11.32 4.53 3.06
N VAL A 47 12.46 4.23 2.44
CA VAL A 47 12.75 2.93 1.86
C VAL A 47 14.01 2.37 2.50
N TYR A 48 13.94 1.10 2.88
CA TYR A 48 15.06 0.31 3.34
C TYR A 48 15.41 -0.73 2.29
N GLU A 49 16.69 -0.78 1.96
CA GLU A 49 17.28 -1.76 1.05
C GLU A 49 18.07 -2.79 1.89
N PRO A 50 17.51 -4.00 2.12
CA PRO A 50 18.13 -4.98 3.00
C PRO A 50 19.54 -5.39 2.56
N LYS A 51 19.75 -5.53 1.25
CA LYS A 51 21.03 -5.95 0.67
C LYS A 51 22.17 -4.97 0.96
N GLU A 52 21.88 -3.67 0.91
CA GLU A 52 22.86 -2.62 1.20
C GLU A 52 22.82 -2.14 2.66
N SER A 53 21.85 -2.63 3.44
CA SER A 53 21.53 -2.14 4.79
C SER A 53 21.41 -0.61 4.86
N LYS A 54 20.75 -0.03 3.85
CA LYS A 54 20.68 1.41 3.66
C LYS A 54 19.24 1.92 3.71
N TRP A 55 19.06 3.07 4.36
CA TRP A 55 17.81 3.81 4.38
C TRP A 55 17.87 5.02 3.43
N GLN A 56 16.75 5.34 2.80
CA GLN A 56 16.60 6.51 1.95
C GLN A 56 15.20 7.11 2.10
N THR A 57 15.06 8.43 1.92
CA THR A 57 13.76 9.10 1.87
C THR A 57 13.17 8.98 0.47
N GLU A 58 11.90 8.57 0.37
CA GLU A 58 11.19 8.43 -0.90
C GLU A 58 10.13 9.53 -1.04
N TYR A 59 10.54 10.65 -1.65
CA TYR A 59 9.72 11.85 -1.76
C TYR A 59 8.44 11.64 -2.56
N MET A 60 8.48 10.87 -3.65
CA MET A 60 7.27 10.66 -4.45
C MET A 60 6.24 9.85 -3.68
N LEU A 61 6.67 8.77 -3.02
CA LEU A 61 5.78 7.96 -2.20
C LEU A 61 5.17 8.81 -1.06
N ASN A 62 5.96 9.73 -0.49
CA ASN A 62 5.51 10.63 0.56
C ASN A 62 4.51 11.71 0.11
N SER A 63 4.31 11.91 -1.20
CA SER A 63 3.29 12.86 -1.69
C SER A 63 1.85 12.44 -1.33
N LYS A 64 1.65 11.20 -0.87
CA LYS A 64 0.36 10.68 -0.42
C LYS A 64 0.48 9.96 0.95
N TYR A 65 -0.65 9.76 1.64
CA TYR A 65 -0.66 9.14 2.98
C TYR A 65 -0.47 7.61 2.95
N TRP A 66 -1.05 6.93 1.96
CA TRP A 66 -0.96 5.48 1.67
C TRP A 66 -1.10 4.48 2.84
N GLY A 67 -1.71 4.86 3.96
CA GLY A 67 -2.12 3.92 5.00
C GLY A 67 -3.18 2.93 4.54
N ASN A 68 -3.27 1.77 5.23
CA ASN A 68 -4.21 0.68 4.91
C ASN A 68 -4.10 0.17 3.46
N SER A 69 -2.88 0.17 2.93
CA SER A 69 -2.53 -0.21 1.57
C SER A 69 -2.24 -1.71 1.44
N CYS A 70 -2.18 -2.21 0.21
CA CYS A 70 -1.67 -3.54 -0.10
C CYS A 70 -0.74 -3.51 -1.31
N VAL A 71 0.09 -4.54 -1.46
CA VAL A 71 0.95 -4.72 -2.63
C VAL A 71 0.45 -5.89 -3.47
N VAL A 72 0.36 -5.68 -4.77
CA VAL A 72 0.08 -6.73 -5.77
C VAL A 72 1.04 -6.54 -6.95
N ASP A 73 1.80 -7.58 -7.30
CA ASP A 73 2.80 -7.55 -8.39
C ASP A 73 3.71 -6.31 -8.30
N ASP A 74 4.34 -6.12 -7.13
CA ASP A 74 5.24 -5.02 -6.76
C ASP A 74 4.67 -3.59 -6.90
N VAL A 75 3.35 -3.45 -7.05
CA VAL A 75 2.68 -2.15 -7.08
C VAL A 75 1.85 -1.99 -5.82
N LEU A 76 2.01 -0.84 -5.16
CA LEU A 76 1.24 -0.51 -3.97
C LEU A 76 -0.07 0.14 -4.37
N TYR A 77 -1.16 -0.44 -3.86
CA TYR A 77 -2.51 0.08 -4.03
C TYR A 77 -3.00 0.62 -2.69
N TYR A 78 -3.64 1.77 -2.72
CA TYR A 78 -4.35 2.29 -1.56
C TYR A 78 -5.58 3.08 -2.00
N HIS A 79 -6.61 3.07 -1.15
CA HIS A 79 -7.81 3.86 -1.39
C HIS A 79 -7.60 5.29 -0.87
N ASP A 80 -7.50 6.23 -1.80
CA ASP A 80 -7.49 7.66 -1.48
C ASP A 80 -8.92 8.11 -1.20
N ARG A 81 -9.25 8.28 0.08
CA ARG A 81 -10.59 8.71 0.51
C ARG A 81 -10.88 10.19 0.24
N VAL A 82 -9.86 11.02 0.05
CA VAL A 82 -10.05 12.46 -0.23
C VAL A 82 -10.51 12.64 -1.66
N THR A 83 -9.82 12.00 -2.61
CA THR A 83 -10.23 11.99 -4.02
C THR A 83 -11.26 10.91 -4.33
N ASN A 84 -11.45 9.96 -3.39
CA ASN A 84 -12.29 8.78 -3.52
C ASN A 84 -11.92 7.95 -4.76
N THR A 85 -10.61 7.70 -4.91
CA THR A 85 -9.99 6.94 -6.00
C THR A 85 -9.11 5.82 -5.47
N LEU A 86 -8.98 4.74 -6.24
CA LEU A 86 -7.95 3.74 -5.98
C LEU A 86 -6.66 4.20 -6.65
N SER A 87 -5.64 4.52 -5.84
CA SER A 87 -4.32 4.94 -6.32
C SER A 87 -3.36 3.76 -6.37
N ALA A 88 -2.45 3.78 -7.34
CA ALA A 88 -1.39 2.80 -7.54
C ALA A 88 -0.02 3.50 -7.54
N TYR A 89 0.95 2.99 -6.80
CA TYR A 89 2.33 3.49 -6.81
C TYR A 89 3.23 2.46 -7.48
N ASP A 90 3.93 2.91 -8.53
CA ASP A 90 4.97 2.14 -9.19
C ASP A 90 6.33 2.51 -8.58
N PRO A 91 7.00 1.58 -7.86
CA PRO A 91 8.30 1.85 -7.25
C PRO A 91 9.45 1.95 -8.25
N ILE A 92 9.31 1.39 -9.46
CA ILE A 92 10.32 1.44 -10.52
C ILE A 92 10.31 2.82 -11.15
N HIS A 93 9.13 3.29 -11.55
CA HIS A 93 8.96 4.61 -12.17
C HIS A 93 8.84 5.74 -11.15
N LYS A 94 8.75 5.41 -9.86
CA LYS A 94 8.53 6.33 -8.75
C LYS A 94 7.41 7.32 -9.07
N CYS A 95 6.22 6.81 -9.35
CA CYS A 95 5.08 7.64 -9.72
C CYS A 95 3.76 7.08 -9.18
N TRP A 96 2.80 7.97 -8.98
CA TRP A 96 1.44 7.63 -8.64
C TRP A 96 0.55 7.64 -9.88
N GLY A 97 -0.25 6.60 -10.04
CA GLY A 97 -1.35 6.52 -10.99
C GLY A 97 -2.69 6.38 -10.29
N VAL A 98 -3.77 6.73 -11.00
CA VAL A 98 -5.14 6.41 -10.59
C VAL A 98 -5.61 5.20 -11.38
N VAL A 99 -6.22 4.25 -10.68
CA VAL A 99 -6.84 3.09 -11.31
C VAL A 99 -8.19 3.53 -11.88
N GLU A 100 -8.28 3.56 -13.21
CA GLU A 100 -9.48 3.96 -13.93
C GLU A 100 -10.61 2.91 -13.86
N GLY A 101 -11.82 3.25 -14.31
CA GLY A 101 -12.93 2.31 -14.40
C GLY A 101 -13.69 2.03 -13.08
N LEU A 102 -13.24 2.56 -11.95
CA LEU A 102 -13.88 2.36 -10.63
C LEU A 102 -14.70 3.56 -10.14
N LYS A 103 -14.74 4.67 -10.88
CA LYS A 103 -15.34 5.94 -10.42
C LYS A 103 -16.79 5.80 -9.95
N LYS A 104 -17.61 5.05 -10.69
CA LYS A 104 -19.02 4.82 -10.34
C LYS A 104 -19.15 4.01 -9.05
N PHE A 105 -18.41 2.91 -8.94
CA PHE A 105 -18.39 2.04 -7.76
C PHE A 105 -17.92 2.80 -6.52
N LEU A 106 -16.80 3.53 -6.61
CA LEU A 106 -16.28 4.27 -5.46
C LEU A 106 -17.22 5.41 -5.04
N ALA A 107 -18.02 6.00 -5.94
CA ALA A 107 -19.00 7.00 -5.55
C ALA A 107 -20.01 6.45 -4.51
N GLU A 108 -20.30 5.15 -4.55
CA GLU A 108 -21.17 4.47 -3.59
C GLU A 108 -20.48 4.19 -2.24
N THR A 109 -19.15 4.27 -2.18
CA THR A 109 -18.34 4.04 -0.96
C THR A 109 -18.01 5.31 -0.18
N ARG A 110 -18.49 6.49 -0.62
CA ARG A 110 -18.15 7.82 -0.07
C ARG A 110 -18.47 8.02 1.41
N CYS A 111 -19.43 7.28 1.95
CA CYS A 111 -19.86 7.42 3.36
C CYS A 111 -19.08 6.51 4.33
N SER A 112 -18.03 5.82 3.86
CA SER A 112 -17.27 4.89 4.71
C SER A 112 -16.33 5.62 5.68
N LYS A 113 -16.48 5.32 6.98
CA LYS A 113 -15.59 5.87 8.03
C LYS A 113 -14.16 5.34 7.95
N TRP A 114 -13.97 4.18 7.30
CA TRP A 114 -12.69 3.54 7.08
C TRP A 114 -12.75 2.64 5.85
N SER A 115 -11.58 2.42 5.23
CA SER A 115 -11.39 1.46 4.15
C SER A 115 -9.97 0.88 4.21
N TYR A 116 -9.84 -0.38 3.78
CA TYR A 116 -8.57 -1.07 3.63
C TYR A 116 -8.49 -1.69 2.23
N THR A 117 -7.32 -1.63 1.62
CA THR A 117 -7.00 -2.47 0.47
C THR A 117 -6.21 -3.67 0.94
N VAL A 118 -6.57 -4.86 0.48
CA VAL A 118 -5.93 -6.13 0.84
C VAL A 118 -5.59 -6.89 -0.44
N SER A 119 -4.45 -7.57 -0.45
CA SER A 119 -4.09 -8.46 -1.57
C SER A 119 -4.76 -9.83 -1.41
N TYR A 120 -5.40 -10.30 -2.48
CA TYR A 120 -5.99 -11.65 -2.53
C TYR A 120 -5.66 -12.32 -3.87
N GLY A 121 -4.63 -13.16 -3.85
CA GLY A 121 -4.00 -13.67 -5.07
C GLY A 121 -3.42 -12.49 -5.87
N ARG A 122 -3.80 -12.37 -7.14
CA ARG A 122 -3.43 -11.23 -8.02
C ARG A 122 -4.47 -10.10 -8.06
N ASN A 123 -5.36 -10.05 -7.07
CA ASN A 123 -6.45 -9.08 -7.01
C ASN A 123 -6.25 -8.13 -5.84
N VAL A 124 -6.77 -6.92 -6.01
CA VAL A 124 -6.95 -5.97 -4.92
C VAL A 124 -8.36 -6.12 -4.40
N VAL A 125 -8.51 -6.27 -3.09
CA VAL A 125 -9.79 -6.30 -2.41
C VAL A 125 -9.94 -5.01 -1.62
N LEU A 126 -11.02 -4.27 -1.88
CA LEU A 126 -11.37 -3.09 -1.09
C LEU A 126 -12.38 -3.50 -0.01
N LEU A 127 -11.96 -3.40 1.25
CA LEU A 127 -12.82 -3.52 2.42
C LEU A 127 -13.25 -2.12 2.85
N PHE A 128 -14.53 -1.91 3.09
CA PHE A 128 -15.05 -0.61 3.53
C PHE A 128 -16.30 -0.78 4.39
N CYS A 129 -16.53 0.17 5.29
CA CYS A 129 -17.72 0.16 6.13
C CYS A 129 -18.89 0.91 5.47
N ARG A 130 -20.08 0.31 5.49
CA ARG A 130 -21.34 0.96 5.11
C ARG A 130 -22.41 0.61 6.14
N ILE A 131 -23.02 1.61 6.77
CA ILE A 131 -24.11 1.43 7.76
C ILE A 131 -23.75 0.39 8.84
N CYS A 132 -22.53 0.47 9.39
CA CYS A 132 -21.99 -0.46 10.40
C CYS A 132 -21.76 -1.91 9.95
N GLU A 133 -21.91 -2.22 8.65
CA GLU A 133 -21.54 -3.51 8.06
C GLU A 133 -20.19 -3.41 7.34
N ILE A 134 -19.51 -4.55 7.19
CA ILE A 134 -18.28 -4.64 6.41
C ILE A 134 -18.63 -5.13 5.02
N TRP A 135 -18.27 -4.31 4.03
CA TRP A 135 -18.44 -4.62 2.62
C TRP A 135 -17.08 -4.87 1.98
N CYS A 136 -17.08 -5.76 1.00
CA CYS A 136 -15.89 -6.21 0.30
C CYS A 136 -16.13 -6.15 -1.20
N ALA A 137 -15.22 -5.49 -1.92
CA ALA A 137 -15.23 -5.44 -3.37
C ALA A 137 -13.94 -6.04 -3.93
N LYS A 138 -14.07 -7.07 -4.77
CA LYS A 138 -12.92 -7.73 -5.41
C LYS A 138 -12.64 -7.10 -6.76
N ILE A 139 -11.44 -6.56 -6.92
CA ILE A 139 -10.98 -5.85 -8.12
C ILE A 139 -9.87 -6.67 -8.75
N SER A 140 -10.14 -7.23 -9.93
CA SER A 140 -9.09 -7.87 -10.74
C SER A 140 -8.32 -6.83 -11.52
N LEU A 141 -7.01 -7.01 -11.54
CA LEU A 141 -6.07 -6.18 -12.29
C LEU A 141 -5.66 -6.93 -13.56
N GLU A 142 -5.88 -6.33 -14.72
CA GLU A 142 -5.44 -6.82 -16.01
C GLU A 142 -4.39 -5.85 -16.56
N ARG A 143 -3.12 -6.25 -16.59
CA ARG A 143 -2.05 -5.44 -17.19
C ARG A 143 -1.95 -5.73 -18.69
N ARG A 144 -1.98 -4.70 -19.53
CA ARG A 144 -1.62 -4.81 -20.96
C ARG A 144 -0.19 -4.33 -21.18
N GLN A 145 0.41 -4.73 -22.31
CA GLN A 145 1.67 -4.14 -22.78
C GLN A 145 1.53 -2.61 -22.84
N GLY A 146 2.43 -1.88 -22.18
CA GLY A 146 2.38 -0.41 -22.07
C GLY A 146 1.95 0.16 -20.71
N GLY A 147 1.84 -0.67 -19.66
CA GLY A 147 1.66 -0.18 -18.27
C GLY A 147 0.24 0.26 -17.90
N VAL A 148 -0.73 0.17 -18.81
CA VAL A 148 -2.14 0.47 -18.52
C VAL A 148 -2.76 -0.66 -17.72
N ILE A 149 -3.23 -0.33 -16.51
CA ILE A 149 -3.97 -1.22 -15.63
C ILE A 149 -5.45 -1.14 -16.02
N ARG A 150 -5.98 -2.19 -16.66
CA ARG A 150 -7.42 -2.40 -16.76
C ARG A 150 -7.91 -3.06 -15.48
N VAL A 151 -9.13 -2.74 -15.09
CA VAL A 151 -9.74 -3.36 -13.91
C VAL A 151 -11.12 -3.89 -14.19
N ARG A 152 -11.42 -4.97 -13.50
CA ARG A 152 -12.74 -5.59 -13.49
C ARG A 152 -13.20 -5.72 -12.06
N LEU A 153 -14.35 -5.12 -11.74
CA LEU A 153 -15.05 -5.38 -10.50
C LEU A 153 -15.72 -6.76 -10.63
N ASN A 154 -15.29 -7.72 -9.81
CA ASN A 154 -15.78 -9.10 -9.89
C ASN A 154 -17.04 -9.34 -9.04
N GLY A 155 -17.28 -8.48 -8.07
CA GLY A 155 -18.40 -8.60 -7.14
C GLY A 155 -18.21 -7.73 -5.92
N VAL A 156 -19.33 -7.47 -5.26
CA VAL A 156 -19.43 -6.74 -4.00
C VAL A 156 -20.24 -7.61 -3.04
N THR A 157 -19.70 -7.90 -1.87
CA THR A 157 -20.31 -8.81 -0.90
C THR A 157 -20.29 -8.18 0.49
N MET A 158 -21.36 -8.42 1.25
CA MET A 158 -21.54 -8.00 2.64
C MET A 158 -21.16 -9.15 3.57
N PHE A 159 -20.50 -8.84 4.68
CA PHE A 159 -20.17 -9.76 5.77
C PHE A 159 -20.96 -9.44 7.03
#